data_AF-A0A430FJN3-F1
#
_entry.id   AF-A0A430FJN3-F1
#
_cell.length_a   1.000
_cell.length_b   1.000
_cell.length_c   1.000
_cell.angle_alpha   90.00
_cell.angle_beta   90.00
_cell.angle_gamma   90.00
#
_symmetry.space_group_name_H-M   'P 1'
#
loop_
_entity.id
_entity.type
_entity.pdbx_description
1 polymer ?
#
loop_
_entity_poly.entity_id
_entity_poly.type
_entity_poly.pdbx_seq_one_letter_code
_entity_poly.pdbx_strand_id
1 'polypeptide(L)'
;MMRVSGLSDRALSLRLDGSISNNRVRDLRLGLKAPVRLSEFLAICDVCHADPVTTLKRIIDRANQIREEQTTTPATPSIDPTALADMDPDTLADLIAADPDAYDIAALRDPNKDLERETPRD
;
A
#
# COMPACT_ATOMS: atom_id res chain seq x y z
N MET A 1 -7.13 -3.49 16.87
CA MET A 1 -7.66 -4.38 17.92
C MET A 1 -6.81 -5.64 18.10
N MET A 2 -6.68 -6.51 17.09
CA MET A 2 -6.01 -7.81 17.23
C MET A 2 -4.51 -7.73 17.58
N ARG A 3 -3.82 -6.65 17.20
CA ARG A 3 -2.41 -6.41 17.58
C ARG A 3 -2.28 -5.84 19.00
N VAL A 4 -3.28 -5.08 19.44
CA VAL A 4 -3.28 -4.39 20.74
C VAL A 4 -3.59 -5.37 21.89
N SER A 5 -4.34 -6.43 21.61
CA SER A 5 -4.67 -7.45 22.61
C SER A 5 -3.48 -8.30 23.06
N GLY A 6 -2.31 -8.21 22.41
CA GLY A 6 -1.10 -8.98 22.76
C GLY A 6 -1.21 -10.49 22.53
N LEU A 7 -2.33 -10.97 21.99
CA LEU A 7 -2.59 -12.39 21.78
C LEU A 7 -1.81 -12.90 20.57
N SER A 8 -1.23 -14.09 20.68
CA SER A 8 -0.73 -14.83 19.52
C SER A 8 -1.88 -15.35 18.66
N ASP A 9 -1.63 -15.65 17.39
CA ASP A 9 -2.68 -16.15 16.47
C ASP A 9 -3.31 -17.44 17.01
N ARG A 10 -2.51 -18.28 17.69
CA ARG A 10 -2.99 -19.52 18.32
C ARG A 10 -3.87 -19.22 19.52
N ALA A 11 -3.45 -18.31 20.39
CA ALA A 11 -4.24 -17.90 21.56
C ALA A 11 -5.57 -17.26 21.13
N LEU A 12 -5.56 -16.47 20.06
CA LEU A 12 -6.78 -15.84 19.56
C LEU A 12 -7.74 -16.86 18.93
N SER A 13 -7.23 -17.80 18.12
CA SER A 13 -8.06 -18.87 17.55
C SER A 13 -8.68 -19.78 18.62
N LEU A 14 -7.95 -20.05 19.71
CA LEU A 14 -8.47 -20.79 20.87
C LEU A 14 -9.62 -20.04 21.55
N ARG A 15 -9.47 -18.73 21.77
CA ARG A 15 -10.53 -17.90 22.39
C ARG A 15 -11.75 -17.72 21.49
N LEU A 16 -11.56 -17.82 20.18
CA LEU A 16 -12.64 -17.79 19.19
C LEU A 16 -13.37 -19.13 19.06
N ASP A 17 -13.00 -20.14 19.86
CA ASP A 17 -13.66 -21.45 19.95
C ASP A 17 -13.98 -22.10 18.58
N GLY A 18 -13.01 -22.05 17.67
CA GLY A 18 -13.16 -22.64 16.33
C GLY A 18 -14.02 -21.83 15.34
N SER A 19 -14.66 -20.73 15.74
CA SER A 19 -15.38 -19.84 14.83
C SER A 19 -14.47 -19.24 13.74
N ILE A 20 -13.17 -19.09 14.05
CA ILE A 20 -12.14 -18.67 13.12
C ILE A 20 -10.90 -19.56 13.30
N SER A 21 -10.47 -20.19 12.21
CA SER A 21 -9.25 -21.01 12.20
C SER A 21 -7.99 -20.16 12.40
N ASN A 22 -6.92 -20.78 12.92
CA ASN A 22 -5.64 -20.11 13.14
C ASN A 22 -5.07 -19.47 11.86
N ASN A 23 -5.12 -20.19 10.73
CA ASN A 23 -4.70 -19.67 9.43
C ASN A 23 -5.52 -18.45 9.03
N ARG A 24 -6.83 -18.46 9.29
CA ARG A 24 -7.70 -17.33 8.99
C ARG A 24 -7.39 -16.12 9.88
N VAL A 25 -7.08 -16.32 11.16
CA VAL A 25 -6.61 -15.26 12.06
C VAL A 25 -5.33 -14.61 11.52
N ARG A 26 -4.37 -15.42 11.06
CA ARG A 26 -3.13 -14.94 10.44
C ARG A 26 -3.41 -14.12 9.18
N ASP A 27 -4.26 -14.63 8.28
CA ASP A 27 -4.64 -13.92 7.05
C ASP A 27 -5.24 -12.55 7.38
N LEU A 28 -6.16 -12.49 8.35
CA LEU A 28 -6.79 -11.22 8.77
C LEU A 28 -5.79 -10.22 9.37
N ARG A 29 -4.80 -10.69 10.13
CA ARG A 29 -3.75 -9.84 10.73
C ARG A 29 -2.77 -9.25 9.70
N LEU A 30 -2.53 -10.00 8.63
CA LEU A 30 -1.64 -9.63 7.54
C LEU A 30 -2.37 -8.95 6.37
N GLY A 31 -3.71 -8.87 6.41
CA GLY A 31 -4.52 -8.31 5.33
C GLY A 31 -4.50 -9.16 4.06
N LEU A 32 -4.36 -10.48 4.18
CA LEU A 32 -4.26 -11.41 3.06
C LEU A 32 -5.63 -11.97 2.67
N LYS A 33 -5.76 -12.36 1.39
CA LYS A 33 -6.92 -13.06 0.79
C LYS A 33 -8.21 -12.23 0.89
N ALA A 34 -9.33 -12.89 1.21
CA ALA A 34 -10.67 -12.31 1.23
C ALA A 34 -10.88 -11.39 2.44
N PRO A 35 -11.71 -10.34 2.29
CA PRO A 35 -12.05 -9.41 3.36
C PRO A 35 -12.69 -10.12 4.57
N VAL A 36 -12.70 -9.43 5.71
CA VAL A 36 -13.30 -9.95 6.94
C VAL A 36 -14.82 -10.10 6.78
N ARG A 37 -15.37 -11.24 7.22
CA ARG A 37 -16.84 -11.41 7.30
C ARG A 37 -17.37 -10.67 8.52
N LEU A 38 -18.64 -10.25 8.48
CA LEU A 38 -19.27 -9.59 9.63
C LEU A 38 -19.27 -10.46 10.89
N SER A 39 -19.56 -11.76 10.75
CA SER A 39 -19.51 -12.71 11.87
C SER A 39 -18.11 -12.83 12.47
N GLU A 40 -17.07 -12.84 11.63
CA GLU A 40 -15.67 -12.84 12.09
C GLU A 40 -15.35 -11.56 12.85
N PHE A 41 -15.75 -10.41 12.32
CA PHE A 41 -15.53 -9.11 12.95
C PHE A 41 -16.16 -9.05 14.35
N LEU A 42 -17.41 -9.47 14.49
CA LEU A 42 -18.12 -9.47 15.77
C LEU A 42 -17.47 -10.41 16.79
N ALA A 43 -17.10 -11.62 16.38
CA ALA A 43 -16.42 -12.58 17.25
C ALA A 43 -15.06 -12.04 17.74
N ILE A 44 -14.32 -11.36 16.87
CA ILE A 44 -13.05 -10.75 17.26
C ILE A 44 -13.26 -9.58 18.22
N CYS A 45 -14.30 -8.76 18.02
CA CYS A 45 -14.65 -7.68 18.93
C CYS A 45 -14.96 -8.20 20.33
N ASP A 46 -15.74 -9.28 20.42
CA ASP A 46 -16.09 -9.93 21.68
C ASP A 46 -14.84 -10.43 22.44
N VAL A 47 -13.98 -11.21 21.78
CA VAL A 47 -12.73 -11.73 22.38
C VAL A 47 -11.74 -10.63 22.76
N CYS A 48 -11.74 -9.53 22.02
CA CYS A 48 -10.87 -8.38 22.28
C CYS A 48 -11.50 -7.35 23.22
N HIS A 49 -12.71 -7.61 23.74
CA HIS A 49 -13.49 -6.70 24.59
C HIS A 49 -13.60 -5.28 24.00
N ALA A 50 -13.80 -5.20 22.69
CA ALA A 50 -13.95 -3.96 21.96
C ALA A 50 -15.40 -3.75 21.54
N ASP A 51 -15.93 -2.55 21.72
CA ASP A 51 -17.25 -2.20 21.19
C ASP A 51 -17.23 -2.24 19.65
N PRO A 52 -18.09 -3.05 19.00
CA PRO A 52 -18.06 -3.23 17.55
C PRO A 52 -18.45 -1.94 16.81
N VAL A 53 -19.38 -1.15 17.34
CA VAL A 53 -19.85 0.09 16.69
C VAL A 53 -18.74 1.14 16.68
N THR A 54 -18.12 1.38 17.82
CA THR A 54 -16.98 2.30 17.95
C THR A 54 -15.79 1.84 17.11
N THR A 55 -15.54 0.53 17.08
CA THR A 55 -14.46 -0.03 16.26
C THR A 55 -14.72 0.17 14.77
N LEU A 56 -15.94 -0.07 14.31
CA LEU A 56 -16.32 0.11 12.90
C LEU A 56 -16.25 1.56 12.47
N LYS A 57 -16.73 2.51 13.30
CA LYS A 57 -16.61 3.95 13.05
C LYS A 57 -15.15 4.35 12.83
N ARG A 58 -14.25 3.93 13.74
CA ARG A 58 -12.81 4.18 13.60
C ARG A 58 -12.21 3.60 12.31
N ILE A 59 -12.68 2.43 11.86
CA ILE A 59 -12.24 1.83 10.59
C ILE A 59 -12.67 2.70 9.41
N ILE A 60 -13.92 3.17 9.41
CA ILE A 60 -14.46 4.06 8.36
C ILE A 60 -13.68 5.39 8.33
N ASP A 61 -13.47 6.01 9.49
CA ASP A 61 -12.74 7.27 9.60
C ASP A 61 -11.31 7.12 9.07
N ARG A 62 -10.59 6.05 9.47
CA ARG A 62 -9.25 5.78 8.95
C ARG A 62 -9.24 5.50 7.45
N ALA A 63 -10.24 4.79 6.93
CA ALA A 63 -10.35 4.53 5.49
C ALA A 63 -10.55 5.82 4.68
N ASN A 64 -11.32 6.77 5.21
CA ASN A 64 -11.51 8.08 4.58
C ASN A 64 -10.21 8.91 4.60
N GLN A 65 -9.49 8.94 5.74
CA GLN A 65 -8.19 9.61 5.83
C GLN A 65 -7.18 9.05 4.82
N ILE A 66 -7.07 7.72 4.68
CA ILE A 66 -6.17 7.10 3.69
C ILE A 66 -6.55 7.54 2.27
N ARG A 67 -7.86 7.65 1.97
CA ARG A 67 -8.32 8.11 0.66
C ARG A 67 -7.93 9.56 0.39
N GLU A 68 -8.05 10.43 1.39
CA GLU A 68 -7.66 11.84 1.31
C GLU A 68 -6.13 12.02 1.17
N GLU A 69 -5.35 11.26 1.94
CA GLU A 69 -3.88 11.19 1.85
C GLU A 69 -3.45 10.77 0.42
N GLN A 70 -4.10 9.75 -0.14
CA GLN A 70 -3.81 9.26 -1.49
C GLN A 70 -4.16 10.27 -2.59
N THR A 71 -5.19 11.09 -2.41
CA THR A 71 -5.52 12.19 -3.36
C THR A 71 -4.54 13.36 -3.30
N THR A 72 -3.70 13.44 -2.25
CA THR A 72 -2.72 14.53 -2.08
C THR A 72 -1.31 14.13 -2.53
N THR A 73 -1.06 12.85 -2.78
CA THR A 73 0.13 12.40 -3.53
C THR A 73 -0.01 12.89 -4.98
N PRO A 74 0.95 13.66 -5.52
CA PRO A 74 0.90 14.04 -6.93
C PRO A 74 0.92 12.75 -7.73
N ALA A 75 -0.14 12.55 -8.53
CA ALA A 75 -0.10 11.57 -9.58
C ALA A 75 1.19 11.83 -10.36
N THR A 76 2.08 10.83 -10.44
CA THR A 76 3.09 10.82 -11.49
C THR A 76 2.33 11.15 -12.77
N PRO A 77 2.69 12.21 -13.51
CA PRO A 77 2.01 12.47 -14.76
C PRO A 77 2.21 11.22 -15.61
N SER A 78 1.13 10.46 -15.79
CA SER A 78 1.11 9.37 -16.75
C SER A 78 1.09 10.05 -18.10
N ILE A 79 2.27 10.45 -18.56
CA ILE A 79 2.42 11.05 -19.86
C ILE A 79 2.18 9.93 -20.85
N ASP A 80 1.13 10.08 -21.65
CA ASP A 80 0.82 9.16 -22.74
C ASP A 80 2.03 9.19 -23.70
N PRO A 81 2.81 8.10 -23.86
CA PRO A 81 4.06 8.13 -24.62
C PRO A 81 3.85 8.55 -26.07
N THR A 82 2.64 8.32 -26.59
CA THR A 82 2.23 8.67 -27.94
C THR A 82 2.06 10.18 -28.13
N ALA A 83 1.74 10.94 -27.07
CA ALA A 83 1.61 12.40 -27.14
C ALA A 83 2.97 13.12 -27.12
N LEU A 84 4.03 12.46 -26.60
CA LEU A 84 5.40 12.99 -26.60
C LEU A 84 6.12 12.77 -27.93
N ALA A 85 5.70 11.78 -28.73
CA ALA A 85 6.39 11.41 -29.97
C ALA A 85 6.29 12.48 -31.07
N ASP A 86 5.22 13.27 -31.07
CA ASP A 86 4.97 14.36 -32.03
C ASP A 86 5.36 15.74 -31.46
N MET A 87 5.88 15.81 -30.24
CA MET A 87 6.25 17.07 -29.58
C MET A 87 7.63 17.54 -30.03
N ASP A 88 7.74 18.84 -30.33
CA ASP A 88 9.01 19.47 -30.69
C ASP A 88 10.02 19.37 -29.52
N PRO A 89 11.30 19.02 -29.79
CA PRO A 89 12.29 18.76 -28.75
C PRO A 89 12.62 19.99 -27.89
N ASP A 90 12.54 21.21 -28.43
CA ASP A 90 12.78 22.43 -27.67
C ASP A 90 11.62 22.66 -26.69
N THR A 91 10.39 22.40 -27.15
CA THR A 91 9.19 22.50 -26.31
C THR A 91 9.21 21.47 -25.16
N LEU A 92 9.72 20.27 -25.43
CA LEU A 92 9.91 19.25 -24.40
C LEU A 92 11.01 19.65 -23.40
N ALA A 93 12.10 20.25 -23.87
CA ALA A 93 13.18 20.73 -23.01
C ALA A 93 12.70 21.84 -22.06
N ASP A 94 11.88 22.78 -22.55
CA ASP A 94 11.29 23.84 -21.73
C ASP A 94 10.35 23.27 -20.65
N LEU A 95 9.58 22.25 -20.99
CA LEU A 95 8.65 21.59 -20.06
C LEU A 95 9.39 20.84 -18.94
N ILE A 96 10.48 20.13 -19.28
CA ILE A 96 11.35 19.45 -18.30
C ILE A 96 12.08 20.48 -17.42
N ALA A 97 12.51 21.61 -17.99
CA ALA A 97 13.15 22.68 -17.22
C ALA A 97 12.18 23.37 -16.24
N ALA A 98 10.91 23.46 -16.61
CA ALA A 98 9.87 24.07 -15.77
C ALA A 98 9.50 23.20 -14.55
N ASP A 99 9.53 21.87 -14.68
CA ASP A 99 9.27 20.94 -13.58
C ASP A 99 10.14 19.68 -13.66
N PRO A 100 11.42 19.74 -13.25
CA PRO A 100 12.35 18.62 -13.37
C PRO A 100 11.91 17.37 -12.61
N ASP A 101 11.24 17.55 -11.46
CA ASP A 101 10.83 16.46 -10.58
C ASP A 101 9.68 15.64 -11.20
N ALA A 102 8.83 16.25 -12.02
CA ALA A 102 7.76 15.56 -12.75
C ALA A 102 8.28 14.58 -13.83
N TYR A 103 9.51 14.78 -14.30
CA TYR A 103 10.16 13.95 -15.32
C TYR A 103 11.36 13.16 -14.77
N ASP A 104 11.58 13.16 -13.45
CA ASP A 104 12.61 12.35 -12.78
C ASP A 104 12.15 10.88 -12.70
N ILE A 105 12.13 10.22 -13.87
CA ILE A 105 11.92 8.77 -14.00
C ILE A 105 13.19 8.05 -13.54
N ALA A 106 13.38 8.01 -12.22
CA ALA A 106 14.31 7.17 -11.48
C ALA A 106 15.52 6.70 -12.29
N ALA A 107 16.49 7.60 -12.50
CA ALA A 107 17.83 7.16 -12.87
C ALA A 107 18.27 6.10 -11.84
N LEU A 108 18.60 4.90 -12.30
CA LEU A 108 19.20 3.86 -11.47
C LEU A 108 20.47 4.47 -10.87
N ARG A 109 20.39 4.95 -9.61
CA ARG A 109 21.52 5.51 -8.87
C ARG A 109 22.43 4.38 -8.38
N ASP A 110 22.72 3.45 -9.27
CA ASP A 110 23.60 2.34 -9.00
C ASP A 110 25.03 2.90 -8.88
N PRO A 111 25.73 2.69 -7.75
CA PRO A 111 27.14 3.05 -7.62
C PRO A 111 28.03 2.36 -8.66
N ASN A 112 27.53 1.32 -9.34
CA ASN A 112 28.18 0.54 -10.36
C ASN A 112 27.73 0.91 -11.79
N LYS A 113 27.08 2.05 -12.00
CA LYS A 113 26.58 2.51 -13.31
C LYS A 113 27.64 2.53 -14.43
N ASP A 114 28.90 2.68 -14.07
CA ASP A 114 30.02 2.76 -15.00
C ASP A 114 30.65 1.39 -15.29
N LEU A 115 30.24 0.32 -14.60
CA LEU A 115 30.86 -1.00 -14.73
C LEU A 115 30.61 -1.65 -16.11
N GLU A 116 29.45 -1.38 -16.71
CA GLU A 116 29.13 -1.82 -18.08
C GLU A 116 30.02 -1.12 -19.13
N ARG A 117 30.59 0.04 -18.80
CA ARG A 117 31.46 0.83 -19.68
C ARG A 117 32.89 0.30 -19.73
N GLU A 118 33.29 -0.48 -18.73
CA GLU A 118 34.61 -1.10 -18.62
C GLU A 118 34.68 -2.49 -19.26
N THR A 119 33.56 -3.02 -19.75
CA THR A 119 33.58 -4.27 -20.51
C THR A 119 34.22 -4.05 -21.89
N PRO A 120 35.33 -4.74 -22.22
CA PRO A 120 35.91 -4.66 -23.54
C PRO A 120 34.89 -5.09 -24.60
N ARG A 121 34.73 -4.29 -25.65
CA ARG A 121 34.00 -4.74 -26.84
C ARG A 121 34.94 -5.63 -27.64
N ASP A 122 34.62 -6.93 -27.73
CA ASP A 122 35.24 -7.83 -28.70
C ASP A 122 34.97 -7.38 -30.15
#